data_AF-A0A9E4GWB2-F1
#
_entry.id   AF-A0A9E4GWB2-F1
#
_cell.length_a   1.000
_cell.length_b   1.000
_cell.length_c   1.000
_cell.angle_alpha   90.00
_cell.angle_beta   90.00
_cell.angle_gamma   90.00
#
_symmetry.space_group_name_H-M   'P 1'
#
loop_
_entity.id
_entity.type
_entity.pdbx_description
1 polymer ?
#
loop_
_entity_poly.entity_id
_entity_poly.type
_entity_poly.pdbx_seq_one_letter_code
_entity_poly.pdbx_strand_id
1 'polypeptide(L)' 'MSLSLNIVAPDTPVDDIAELVAHDGYAIIENLAVSQAAEIREELVPHLDATPYGENEWLGTHTKRCGGILRK' A
#
# COMPACT_ATOMS: atom_id res chain seq x y z
N MET A 1 1.83 -19.69 19.98
CA MET A 1 0.66 -19.47 19.10
C MET A 1 1.23 -19.15 17.74
N SER A 2 1.09 -20.04 16.75
CA SER A 2 1.52 -19.75 15.39
C SER A 2 0.45 -18.85 14.77
N LEU A 3 0.75 -17.57 14.56
CA LEU A 3 -0.13 -16.67 13.82
C LEU A 3 0.01 -17.03 12.34
N SER A 4 -0.93 -17.83 11.83
CA SER A 4 -1.10 -17.97 10.39
C SER A 4 -1.70 -16.68 9.84
N LEU A 5 -1.10 -16.14 8.79
CA LEU A 5 -1.64 -14.96 8.10
C LEU A 5 -2.87 -15.35 7.29
N ASN A 6 -3.88 -14.48 7.28
CA ASN A 6 -5.05 -14.62 6.41
C ASN A 6 -4.71 -14.21 4.99
N ILE A 7 -4.24 -15.17 4.19
CA ILE A 7 -3.85 -14.96 2.79
C ILE A 7 -4.86 -15.65 1.88
N VAL A 8 -5.42 -14.92 0.91
CA VAL A 8 -6.46 -15.41 -0.01
C VAL A 8 -6.17 -15.05 -1.46
N ALA A 9 -6.79 -15.77 -2.39
CA ALA A 9 -6.70 -15.54 -3.83
C ALA A 9 -7.55 -14.33 -4.27
N PRO A 10 -7.22 -13.64 -5.37
CA PRO A 10 -7.91 -12.43 -5.80
C PRO A 10 -9.36 -12.65 -6.29
N ASP A 11 -9.73 -13.89 -6.59
CA ASP A 11 -11.08 -14.33 -6.97
C ASP A 11 -11.90 -14.85 -5.77
N THR A 12 -11.35 -14.76 -4.55
CA THR A 12 -12.07 -15.11 -3.32
C THR A 12 -13.33 -14.23 -3.19
N PRO A 13 -14.50 -14.81 -2.90
CA PRO A 13 -15.72 -14.05 -2.71
C PRO A 13 -15.57 -12.93 -1.68
N VAL A 14 -16.19 -11.78 -1.94
CA VAL A 14 -16.10 -10.60 -1.07
C VAL A 14 -16.65 -10.88 0.33
N ASP A 15 -17.70 -11.70 0.44
CA ASP A 15 -18.30 -12.05 1.74
C ASP A 15 -17.30 -12.84 2.61
N ASP A 16 -16.58 -13.81 2.03
CA ASP A 16 -15.55 -14.57 2.73
C ASP A 16 -14.40 -13.67 3.21
N ILE A 17 -13.99 -12.68 2.39
CA ILE A 17 -12.98 -11.68 2.77
C ILE A 17 -13.50 -10.81 3.92
N ALA A 18 -14.77 -10.40 3.86
CA ALA A 18 -15.38 -9.58 4.90
C ALA A 18 -15.44 -10.32 6.25
N GLU A 19 -15.69 -11.64 6.24
CA GLU A 19 -15.64 -12.46 7.45
C GLU A 19 -14.23 -12.49 8.07
N LEU A 20 -13.18 -12.65 7.27
CA LEU A 20 -11.79 -12.60 7.74
C LEU A 20 -11.44 -11.24 8.36
N VAL A 21 -11.87 -10.15 7.73
CA VAL A 21 -11.66 -8.79 8.27
C VAL A 21 -12.45 -8.58 9.55
N ALA A 22 -13.68 -9.10 9.64
CA ALA A 22 -14.51 -8.98 10.84
C ALA A 22 -13.95 -9.78 12.03
N HIS A 23 -13.43 -10.98 11.78
CA HIS A 23 -12.90 -11.87 12.82
C HIS A 23 -11.48 -11.47 13.25
N ASP A 24 -10.57 -11.27 12.30
CA ASP A 24 -9.14 -11.10 12.56
C ASP A 24 -8.63 -9.66 12.37
N GLY A 25 -9.48 -8.76 11.86
CA GLY A 25 -9.15 -7.35 11.64
C GLY A 25 -8.39 -7.08 10.34
N TYR A 26 -8.08 -8.10 9.55
CA TYR A 26 -7.36 -7.96 8.28
C TYR A 26 -7.54 -9.18 7.36
N ALA A 27 -7.26 -8.96 6.07
CA ALA A 27 -7.05 -9.99 5.07
C ALA A 27 -5.96 -9.53 4.08
N ILE A 28 -5.12 -10.47 3.63
CA ILE A 28 -4.11 -10.25 2.59
C ILE A 28 -4.63 -10.92 1.32
N ILE A 29 -4.91 -10.11 0.29
CA ILE A 29 -5.31 -10.63 -1.02
C ILE A 29 -4.06 -10.68 -1.89
N GLU A 30 -3.64 -11.89 -2.27
CA GLU A 30 -2.44 -12.08 -3.07
C GLU A 30 -2.63 -11.61 -4.51
N ASN A 31 -1.60 -10.93 -5.05
CA ASN A 31 -1.51 -10.56 -6.46
C ASN A 31 -2.74 -9.80 -7.01
N LEU A 32 -3.44 -9.02 -6.17
CA LEU A 32 -4.71 -8.38 -6.54
C LEU A 32 -4.58 -7.37 -7.70
N ALA A 33 -3.52 -6.57 -7.72
CA ALA A 33 -3.39 -5.40 -8.60
C ALA A 33 -1.98 -5.29 -9.21
N VAL A 34 -1.39 -6.41 -9.64
CA VAL A 34 0.02 -6.47 -10.05
C VAL A 34 0.32 -5.48 -11.20
N SER A 35 -0.51 -5.45 -12.24
CA SER A 35 -0.28 -4.55 -13.38
C SER A 35 -0.55 -3.09 -13.00
N GLN A 36 -1.65 -2.81 -12.30
CA GLN A 36 -1.96 -1.45 -11.84
C GLN A 36 -0.89 -0.92 -10.88
N ALA A 37 -0.33 -1.77 -10.01
CA ALA A 37 0.75 -1.37 -9.12
C ALA A 37 2.04 -1.01 -9.89
N ALA A 38 2.32 -1.69 -11.00
CA ALA A 38 3.44 -1.34 -11.87
C ALA A 38 3.20 0.01 -12.56
N GLU A 39 2.02 0.21 -13.15
CA GLU A 39 1.64 1.48 -13.81
C GLU A 39 1.67 2.66 -12.83
N ILE A 40 1.03 2.51 -11.65
CA ILE A 40 1.06 3.51 -10.59
C ILE A 40 2.50 3.81 -10.15
N ARG A 41 3.36 2.80 -10.07
CA ARG A 41 4.77 3.02 -9.72
C ARG A 41 5.47 3.89 -10.77
N GLU A 42 5.27 3.62 -12.06
CA GLU A 42 5.86 4.42 -13.14
C GLU A 42 5.40 5.88 -13.07
N GLU A 43 4.12 6.12 -12.78
CA GLU A 43 3.58 7.46 -12.59
C GLU A 43 4.17 8.17 -11.36
N LEU A 44 4.37 7.44 -10.26
CA LEU A 44 4.83 8.02 -8.99
C LEU A 44 6.33 8.26 -8.93
N VAL A 45 7.15 7.46 -9.63
CA VAL A 45 8.63 7.52 -9.55
C VAL A 45 9.18 8.94 -9.80
N PRO A 46 8.77 9.68 -10.86
CA PRO A 46 9.28 11.04 -11.08
C PRO A 46 9.00 11.99 -9.90
N HIS A 47 7.84 11.86 -9.27
CA HIS A 47 7.46 12.69 -8.12
C HIS A 47 8.23 12.28 -6.85
N LEU A 48 8.41 10.97 -6.65
CA LEU A 48 9.22 10.43 -5.55
C LEU A 48 10.67 10.88 -5.68
N ASP A 49 11.26 10.82 -6.87
CA ASP A 49 12.65 11.18 -7.12
C ASP A 49 12.88 12.68 -6.94
N ALA A 50 11.95 13.52 -7.42
CA ALA A 50 12.01 14.97 -7.23
C ALA A 50 11.76 15.40 -5.77
N THR A 51 11.10 14.58 -4.96
CA THR A 51 10.80 14.93 -3.56
C THR A 51 12.02 14.68 -2.67
N PRO A 52 12.57 15.72 -2.01
CA PRO A 52 13.66 15.54 -1.07
C PRO A 52 13.18 14.82 0.20
N TYR A 53 14.12 14.21 0.92
CA TYR A 53 13.87 13.74 2.28
C TYR A 53 13.61 14.90 3.23
N GLY A 54 12.96 14.62 4.37
CA GLY A 54 12.75 15.61 5.41
C GLY A 54 14.06 16.16 5.99
N GLU A 55 14.13 17.48 6.13
CA GLU A 55 15.35 18.18 6.57
C GLU A 55 15.51 18.23 8.10
N ASN A 56 14.54 17.71 8.87
CA ASN A 56 14.54 17.76 10.32
C ASN A 56 13.72 16.62 10.94
N GLU A 57 13.76 16.51 12.27
CA GLU A 57 13.07 15.47 13.04
C GLU A 57 11.55 15.50 12.88
N TRP A 58 10.96 16.68 12.66
CA TRP A 58 9.52 16.81 12.42
C TRP A 58 9.09 16.22 11.08
N LEU A 59 9.91 16.42 10.04
CA LEU A 59 9.63 15.95 8.69
C LEU A 59 10.03 14.48 8.48
N GLY A 60 10.98 13.99 9.28
CA GLY A 60 11.55 12.64 9.22
C GLY A 60 12.66 12.57 8.17
N THR A 61 13.87 12.23 8.59
CA THR A 61 15.06 12.18 7.73
C THR A 61 15.03 11.08 6.67
N HIS A 62 14.10 10.12 6.79
CA HIS A 62 13.90 9.02 5.85
C HIS A 62 12.51 9.04 5.18
N THR A 63 11.72 10.08 5.40
CA THR A 63 10.37 10.20 4.84
C THR A 63 10.37 11.21 3.70
N LYS A 64 9.81 10.81 2.54
CA LYS A 64 9.53 11.72 1.42
C LYS A 64 8.06 12.12 1.45
N ARG A 65 7.75 13.38 1.77
CA ARG A 65 6.38 13.91 1.78
C ARG A 65 6.03 14.46 0.40
N CYS A 66 5.57 13.59 -0.51
CA CYS A 66 5.31 13.92 -1.90
C CYS A 66 3.98 14.68 -2.11
N GLY A 67 3.79 15.82 -1.44
CA GLY A 67 2.58 16.64 -1.56
C GLY A 67 2.28 17.14 -2.98
N GLY A 68 3.27 17.11 -3.87
CA GLY A 68 3.12 17.43 -5.30
C GLY A 68 2.24 16.46 -6.09
N ILE A 69 1.99 15.23 -5.59
CA ILE A 69 1.11 14.25 -6.25
C ILE A 69 -0.36 14.74 -6.29
N LEU A 70 -0.77 15.54 -5.30
CA LEU A 70 -2.15 16.03 -5.18
C LEU A 70 -2.36 17.41 -5.81
N ARG A 71 -1.30 18.03 -6.34
CA ARG A 71 -1.33 19.41 -6.83
C ARG A 71 -1.57 19.41 -8.35
N LYS A 72 -2.72 19.94 -8.78
CA LYS A 72 -3.05 20.26 -10.17
C LYS A 72 -2.21 21.44 -10.69
#